data_AF-A0A964PRK7-F1
#
_entry.id   AF-A0A964PRK7-F1
#
_cell.length_a   1.000
_cell.length_b   1.000
_cell.length_c   1.000
_cell.angle_alpha   90.00
_cell.angle_beta   90.00
_cell.angle_gamma   90.00
#
_symmetry.space_group_name_H-M   'P 1'
#
loop_
_entity.id
_entity.type
_entity.pdbx_description
1 polymer ?
#
loop_
_entity_poly.entity_id
_entity_poly.type
_entity_poly.pdbx_seq_one_letter_code
_entity_poly.pdbx_strand_id
1 'polypeptide(L)'
;MANPSLTKERIIDRHVLTFDPVDKRNGSLYLGEPLEEDSGLHLASTLRELRAAGLWSEQPEKQVPDAHRAAYREQLSLVDVVSYSGAAGGFLIARFDHPKFPSDEARWNEWVAYFDAHFTRT
;
A
#
# COMPACT_ATOMS: atom_id res chain seq x y z
N MET A 1 13.95 14.64 13.67
CA MET A 1 14.39 13.22 13.77
C MET A 1 14.30 12.67 12.36
N ALA A 2 15.39 12.12 11.82
CA ALA A 2 15.38 11.56 10.47
C ALA A 2 14.37 10.40 10.45
N ASN A 3 13.37 10.48 9.57
CA ASN A 3 12.46 9.39 9.33
C ASN A 3 13.33 8.19 8.90
N PRO A 4 13.48 7.11 9.69
CA PRO A 4 14.36 6.03 9.31
C PRO A 4 13.85 5.53 7.96
N SER A 5 14.72 5.52 6.96
CA SER A 5 14.34 5.30 5.55
C SER A 5 13.42 4.09 5.40
N LEU A 6 12.26 4.29 4.75
CA LEU A 6 11.32 3.24 4.40
C LEU A 6 11.96 2.37 3.31
N THR A 7 12.62 1.29 3.71
CA THR A 7 13.15 0.28 2.78
C THR A 7 12.09 -0.78 2.49
N LYS A 8 12.24 -1.51 1.38
CA LYS A 8 11.40 -2.65 1.03
C LYS A 8 11.23 -3.62 2.20
N GLU A 9 12.34 -4.00 2.82
CA GLU A 9 12.37 -4.98 3.91
C GLU A 9 11.57 -4.46 5.11
N ARG A 10 11.78 -3.19 5.49
CA ARG A 10 11.04 -2.59 6.61
C ARG A 10 9.56 -2.46 6.31
N ILE A 11 9.17 -2.13 5.07
CA ILE A 11 7.77 -2.06 4.67
C ILE A 11 7.12 -3.44 4.83
N ILE A 12 7.70 -4.49 4.23
CA ILE A 12 7.16 -5.86 4.25
C ILE A 12 7.15 -6.46 5.67
N ASP A 13 8.15 -6.13 6.50
CA ASP A 13 8.30 -6.74 7.81
C ASP A 13 7.44 -6.06 8.88
N ARG A 14 7.15 -4.77 8.73
CA ARG A 14 6.48 -3.96 9.77
C ARG A 14 5.05 -3.55 9.44
N HIS A 15 4.55 -3.89 8.25
CA HIS A 15 3.20 -3.53 7.83
C HIS A 15 2.41 -4.75 7.38
N VAL A 16 1.10 -4.71 7.63
CA VAL A 16 0.12 -5.50 6.92
C VAL A 16 -0.06 -4.87 5.54
N LEU A 17 0.30 -5.61 4.49
CA LEU A 17 0.18 -5.14 3.10
C LEU A 17 -1.11 -5.66 2.48
N THR A 18 -2.04 -4.75 2.23
CA THR A 18 -3.36 -4.99 1.63
C THR A 18 -3.34 -4.60 0.15
N PHE A 19 -3.85 -5.45 -0.75
CA PHE A 19 -3.84 -5.24 -2.19
C PHE A 19 -5.11 -5.74 -2.89
N ASP A 20 -5.34 -5.23 -4.09
CA ASP A 20 -6.44 -5.63 -4.98
C ASP A 20 -6.01 -6.87 -5.79
N PRO A 21 -6.65 -8.02 -5.61
CA PRO A 21 -6.21 -9.24 -6.26
C PRO A 21 -6.65 -9.36 -7.74
N VAL A 22 -7.45 -8.42 -8.26
CA VAL A 22 -8.10 -8.55 -9.57
C VAL A 22 -7.75 -7.42 -10.54
N ASP A 23 -7.71 -6.16 -10.11
CA ASP A 23 -7.26 -5.09 -11.00
C ASP A 23 -5.75 -5.21 -11.23
N LYS A 24 -5.36 -5.63 -12.44
CA LYS A 24 -3.96 -5.80 -12.81
C LYS A 24 -3.15 -4.50 -12.71
N ARG A 25 -3.80 -3.33 -12.84
CA ARG A 25 -3.13 -2.03 -12.67
C ARG A 25 -2.72 -1.78 -11.22
N ASN A 26 -3.37 -2.46 -10.27
CA ASN A 26 -3.02 -2.45 -8.84
C ASN A 26 -2.07 -3.61 -8.46
N GLY A 27 -1.61 -4.44 -9.41
CA GLY A 27 -0.88 -5.68 -9.11
C GLY A 27 0.44 -5.51 -8.35
N SER A 28 0.94 -4.28 -8.26
CA SER A 28 2.17 -3.91 -7.54
C SER A 28 1.95 -2.76 -6.55
N LEU A 29 0.69 -2.43 -6.26
CA LEU A 29 0.30 -1.37 -5.34
C LEU A 29 -0.28 -1.95 -4.04
N TYR A 30 0.14 -1.39 -2.92
CA TYR A 30 -0.21 -1.91 -1.60
C TYR A 30 -0.56 -0.77 -0.65
N LEU A 31 -1.60 -0.98 0.15
CA LEU A 31 -1.87 -0.22 1.37
C LEU A 31 -1.13 -0.91 2.53
N GLY A 32 -0.30 -0.16 3.25
CA GLY A 32 0.48 -0.66 4.38
C GLY A 32 0.03 -0.05 5.69
N GLU A 33 -0.51 -0.88 6.58
CA GLU A 33 -0.85 -0.49 7.96
C GLU A 33 0.18 -1.09 8.93
N PRO A 34 0.71 -0.35 9.91
CA PRO A 34 1.65 -0.88 10.90
C PRO A 34 1.09 -2.10 11.65
N LEU A 35 1.94 -3.09 11.96
CA LEU A 35 1.53 -4.33 12.63
C LEU A 35 1.20 -4.16 14.11
N GLU A 36 1.89 -3.25 14.79
CA GLU A 36 1.87 -3.12 16.26
C GLU A 36 1.16 -1.84 16.74
N GLU A 37 0.79 -0.95 15.81
CA GLU A 37 0.25 0.38 16.09
C GLU A 37 -1.08 0.56 15.34
N ASP A 38 -1.97 1.40 15.88
CA ASP A 38 -3.16 1.80 15.16
C ASP A 38 -2.75 2.77 14.03
N SER A 39 -3.01 2.35 12.79
CA SER A 39 -2.73 3.14 11.59
C SER A 39 -3.55 4.44 11.56
N GLY A 40 -4.69 4.48 12.26
CA GLY A 40 -5.71 5.51 12.11
C GLY A 40 -6.46 5.42 10.77
N LEU A 41 -6.16 4.42 9.93
CA LEU A 41 -6.83 4.18 8.66
C LEU A 41 -8.09 3.36 8.88
N HIS A 42 -9.24 3.92 8.53
CA HIS A 42 -10.48 3.13 8.45
C HIS A 42 -10.49 2.35 7.14
N LEU A 43 -9.82 1.19 7.11
CA LEU A 43 -9.59 0.40 5.89
C LEU A 43 -10.88 0.12 5.11
N ALA A 44 -11.94 -0.37 5.76
CA ALA A 44 -13.20 -0.70 5.09
C ALA A 44 -13.86 0.51 4.43
N SER A 45 -13.86 1.67 5.10
CA SER A 45 -14.39 2.92 4.53
C SER A 45 -13.53 3.42 3.37
N THR A 46 -12.20 3.36 3.53
CA THR A 46 -11.24 3.77 2.50
C THR A 46 -11.37 2.91 1.25
N LEU A 47 -11.45 1.58 1.39
CA LEU A 47 -11.63 0.66 0.27
C LEU A 47 -12.97 0.88 -0.45
N ARG A 48 -14.04 1.18 0.29
CA ARG A 48 -15.33 1.55 -0.32
C ARG A 48 -15.22 2.81 -1.18
N GLU A 49 -14.48 3.81 -0.73
CA GLU A 49 -14.28 5.05 -1.47
C GLU A 49 -13.34 4.87 -2.68
N LEU A 50 -12.27 4.08 -2.54
CA LEU A 50 -11.41 3.70 -3.67
C LEU A 50 -12.18 2.93 -4.75
N ARG A 51 -13.10 2.03 -4.35
CA ARG A 51 -14.01 1.34 -5.28
C ARG A 51 -14.93 2.33 -6.00
N ALA A 52 -15.54 3.26 -5.26
CA ALA A 52 -16.36 4.31 -5.86
C ALA A 52 -15.58 5.22 -6.82
N ALA A 53 -14.29 5.41 -6.60
CA ALA A 53 -13.38 6.15 -7.48
C ALA A 53 -12.84 5.32 -8.67
N GLY A 54 -13.17 4.03 -8.77
CA GLY A 54 -12.62 3.14 -9.81
C GLY A 54 -11.12 2.84 -9.65
N LEU A 55 -10.59 3.07 -8.44
CA LEU A 55 -9.19 2.83 -8.07
C LEU A 55 -8.96 1.45 -7.46
N TRP A 56 -10.04 0.76 -7.09
CA TRP A 56 -10.03 -0.58 -6.52
C TRP A 56 -11.20 -1.40 -7.09
N SER A 57 -11.02 -2.71 -7.26
CA SER A 57 -12.04 -3.61 -7.79
C SER A 57 -13.13 -3.92 -6.75
N GLU A 58 -14.32 -4.32 -7.22
CA GLU A 58 -15.42 -4.72 -6.31
C GLU A 58 -15.10 -5.99 -5.50
N GLN A 59 -14.00 -6.68 -5.78
CA GLN A 59 -13.63 -7.88 -5.05
C GLN A 59 -13.06 -7.55 -3.66
N PRO A 60 -13.20 -8.49 -2.70
CA PRO A 60 -12.52 -8.39 -1.42
C PRO A 60 -11.00 -8.24 -1.61
N GLU A 61 -10.44 -7.32 -0.85
CA GLU A 61 -9.02 -7.14 -0.69
C GLU A 61 -8.33 -8.42 -0.19
N LYS A 62 -7.05 -8.54 -0.47
CA LYS A 62 -6.19 -9.58 0.11
C LYS A 62 -5.04 -8.95 0.85
N GLN A 63 -4.52 -9.69 1.82
CA GLN A 63 -3.30 -9.33 2.53
C GLN A 63 -2.17 -10.29 2.15
N VAL A 64 -0.94 -9.79 2.18
CA VAL A 64 0.25 -10.62 2.03
C VAL A 64 0.37 -11.50 3.28
N PRO A 65 0.21 -12.84 3.18
CA PRO A 65 0.31 -13.70 4.34
C PRO A 65 1.75 -13.77 4.86
N ASP A 66 1.93 -13.98 6.17
CA ASP A 66 3.26 -14.07 6.79
C ASP A 66 4.17 -15.10 6.12
N ALA A 67 3.59 -16.25 5.73
CA ALA A 67 4.31 -17.31 5.00
C ALA A 67 4.88 -16.85 3.65
N HIS A 68 4.34 -15.79 3.04
CA HIS A 68 4.77 -15.28 1.74
C HIS A 68 5.69 -14.05 1.84
N ARG A 69 5.88 -13.46 3.02
CA ARG A 69 6.70 -12.24 3.20
C ARG A 69 8.14 -12.43 2.71
N ALA A 70 8.74 -13.59 2.98
CA ALA A 70 10.09 -13.88 2.50
C ALA A 70 10.20 -13.84 0.97
N ALA A 71 9.25 -14.48 0.27
CA ALA A 71 9.19 -14.45 -1.19
C ALA A 71 8.99 -13.03 -1.72
N TYR A 72 8.15 -12.21 -1.06
CA TYR A 72 7.92 -10.83 -1.44
C TYR A 72 9.18 -9.97 -1.30
N ARG A 73 9.98 -10.17 -0.24
CA ARG A 73 11.27 -9.48 -0.09
C ARG A 73 12.24 -9.83 -1.22
N GLU A 74 12.25 -11.07 -1.67
CA GLU A 74 13.14 -11.52 -2.74
C GLU A 74 12.68 -11.03 -4.12
N GLN A 75 11.37 -11.03 -4.38
CA GLN A 75 10.81 -10.87 -5.72
C GLN A 75 10.39 -9.44 -6.04
N LEU A 76 10.10 -8.61 -5.03
CA LEU A 76 9.68 -7.24 -5.25
C LEU A 76 10.87 -6.28 -5.28
N SER A 77 10.76 -5.27 -6.13
CA SER A 77 11.62 -4.09 -6.11
C SER A 77 10.79 -2.90 -5.63
N LEU A 78 11.20 -2.21 -4.57
CA LEU A 78 10.52 -0.99 -4.16
C LEU A 78 10.79 0.11 -5.20
N VAL A 79 9.71 0.69 -5.73
CA VAL A 79 9.78 1.78 -6.71
C VAL A 79 9.52 3.11 -6.02
N ASP A 80 8.44 3.18 -5.22
CA ASP A 80 8.04 4.41 -4.53
C ASP A 80 7.22 4.10 -3.28
N VAL A 81 7.17 5.04 -2.34
CA VAL A 81 6.40 4.93 -1.10
C VAL A 81 6.01 6.31 -0.59
N VAL A 82 4.75 6.45 -0.19
CA VAL A 82 4.25 7.67 0.46
C VAL A 82 3.60 7.29 1.78
N SER A 83 3.98 8.01 2.84
CA SER A 83 3.39 7.87 4.17
C SER A 83 2.43 9.00 4.47
N TYR A 84 1.34 8.65 5.14
CA TYR A 84 0.31 9.57 5.58
C TYR A 84 0.14 9.48 7.09
N SER A 85 -0.15 10.63 7.70
CA SER A 85 -0.39 10.76 9.13
C SER A 85 -1.68 10.06 9.53
N GLY A 86 -1.66 9.48 10.73
CA GLY A 86 -2.81 8.87 11.40
C GLY A 86 -2.69 9.07 12.89
N ALA A 87 -3.74 8.71 13.65
CA ALA A 87 -3.85 9.06 15.07
C ALA A 87 -2.73 8.48 15.96
N ALA A 88 -2.12 7.34 15.59
CA ALA A 88 -1.12 6.67 16.43
C ALA A 88 0.11 6.10 15.69
N GLY A 89 0.18 6.11 14.36
CA GLY A 89 1.32 5.58 13.58
C GLY A 89 1.26 5.92 12.09
N GLY A 90 0.06 6.22 11.58
CA GLY A 90 -0.14 6.50 10.16
C GLY A 90 -0.17 5.23 9.33
N PHE A 91 -0.31 5.40 8.03
CA PHE A 91 -0.26 4.31 7.06
C PHE A 91 0.60 4.73 5.88
N LEU A 92 0.88 3.79 4.99
CA LEU A 92 1.59 4.08 3.75
C LEU A 92 0.87 3.50 2.56
N ILE A 93 1.18 4.06 1.39
CA ILE A 93 0.99 3.39 0.11
C ILE A 93 2.35 3.07 -0.48
N ALA A 94 2.52 1.86 -0.98
CA ALA A 94 3.76 1.41 -1.57
C ALA A 94 3.54 0.94 -3.00
N ARG A 95 4.42 1.40 -3.88
CA ARG A 95 4.56 0.91 -5.25
C ARG A 95 5.79 0.05 -5.34
N PHE A 96 5.59 -1.21 -5.67
CA PHE A 96 6.65 -2.13 -6.02
C PHE A 96 6.65 -2.37 -7.53
N ASP A 97 7.64 -3.11 -8.00
CA ASP A 97 7.67 -3.72 -9.31
C ASP A 97 7.90 -5.22 -9.18
N HIS A 98 7.32 -5.99 -10.12
CA HIS A 98 7.43 -7.44 -10.16
C HIS A 98 7.41 -7.95 -11.61
N PRO A 99 8.28 -8.91 -12.01
CA PRO A 99 8.36 -9.37 -13.40
C PRO A 99 7.04 -9.88 -14.01
N LYS A 100 6.14 -10.46 -13.20
CA LYS A 100 4.81 -10.94 -13.66
C LYS A 100 3.69 -9.91 -13.50
N PHE A 101 3.90 -8.92 -12.65
CA PHE A 101 2.91 -7.90 -12.29
C PHE A 101 3.66 -6.57 -12.29
N PRO A 102 3.95 -6.01 -13.47
CA PRO A 102 4.72 -4.79 -13.57
C PRO A 102 3.93 -3.62 -12.98
N SER A 103 4.64 -2.69 -12.36
CA SER A 103 4.00 -1.50 -11.78
C SER A 103 3.40 -0.62 -12.89
N ASP A 104 2.22 -0.06 -12.64
CA ASP A 104 1.57 0.92 -13.53
C ASP A 104 1.77 2.33 -12.96
N GLU A 105 2.55 3.16 -13.66
CA GLU A 105 2.83 4.53 -13.23
C GLU A 105 1.61 5.44 -13.24
N ALA A 106 0.73 5.29 -14.24
CA ALA A 106 -0.47 6.11 -14.34
C ALA A 106 -1.41 5.80 -13.17
N ARG A 107 -1.61 4.50 -12.87
CA ARG A 107 -2.40 4.06 -11.72
C ARG A 107 -1.79 4.49 -10.38
N TRP A 108 -0.47 4.45 -10.26
CA TRP A 108 0.21 5.00 -9.08
C TRP A 108 -0.10 6.49 -8.87
N ASN A 109 -0.02 7.29 -9.93
CA ASN A 109 -0.30 8.72 -9.83
C ASN A 109 -1.77 8.99 -9.46
N GLU A 110 -2.71 8.17 -9.96
CA GLU A 110 -4.12 8.24 -9.55
C GLU A 110 -4.30 7.93 -8.05
N TRP A 111 -3.60 6.91 -7.53
CA TRP A 111 -3.58 6.61 -6.09
C TRP A 111 -3.02 7.79 -5.29
N VAL A 112 -1.83 8.28 -5.64
CA VAL A 112 -1.19 9.39 -4.94
C VAL A 112 -2.11 10.61 -4.90
N ALA A 113 -2.69 10.99 -6.04
CA ALA A 113 -3.63 12.11 -6.11
C ALA A 113 -4.87 11.91 -5.23
N TYR A 114 -5.42 10.68 -5.20
CA TYR A 114 -6.52 10.34 -4.30
C TYR A 114 -6.11 10.50 -2.84
N PHE A 115 -5.02 9.87 -2.41
CA PHE A 115 -4.63 9.88 -1.00
C PHE A 115 -4.20 11.27 -0.54
N ASP A 116 -3.53 12.06 -1.37
CA ASP A 116 -3.18 13.46 -1.07
C ASP A 116 -4.40 14.36 -0.86
N ALA A 117 -5.50 14.08 -1.56
CA ALA A 117 -6.73 14.85 -1.42
C ALA A 117 -7.50 14.53 -0.12
N HIS A 118 -7.23 13.37 0.50
CA HIS A 118 -8.00 12.87 1.64
C HIS A 118 -7.18 12.74 2.93
N PHE A 119 -5.85 12.70 2.83
CA PHE A 119 -4.94 12.46 3.95
C PHE A 119 -3.72 13.39 3.89
N THR A 120 -3.15 13.68 5.06
CA THR A 120 -1.96 14.52 5.18
C THR A 120 -0.70 13.67 5.16
N ARG A 121 0.26 13.97 4.28
CA ARG A 121 1.57 13.29 4.22
C ARG A 121 2.44 13.55 5.46
N THR A 122 3.39 12.66 5.74
CA THR A 122 4.40 12.79 6.83
C THR A 122 5.83 12.91 6.32
#